data_AF-A0A917QU64-F1
#
_entry.id   AF-A0A917QU64-F1
#
_cell.length_a   1.000
_cell.length_b   1.000
_cell.length_c   1.000
_cell.angle_alpha   90.00
_cell.angle_beta   90.00
_cell.angle_gamma   90.00
#
_symmetry.space_group_name_H-M   'P 1'
#
loop_
_entity.id
_entity.type
_entity.pdbx_description
1 polymer ?
#
loop_
_entity_poly.entity_id
_entity_poly.type
_entity_poly.pdbx_seq_one_letter_code
_entity_poly.pdbx_strand_id
1 'polypeptide(L)'
;MTSERDDPPSQNLATTSAPSPATTFAAMPRSRLVRELETLPPDQLRVIGLGPSILLLLDVVVAVAHVVVDDSDPRPLSERFDWLEEVTAPLDATEELDEFLQRLTAMPELEVDRWGKRLTDNGWQLFAKRFLGAARYDRLAKAYRADAAAVTALLRWLNEKIQPFAVAFDDLMAYVPEKKVRTLLGQSGDGATSVVRGLLALDSVLTGLIEVDFDLRAMDSRPVETAGDLSQLIADLRTLAAGPTRTLLNEMSTRLSNKLIGARQAMETSVDGVSQAACSLTELIDRLMRQAFPNEIVMGWIERSPGRKLKDLTYRKNDDPANELLPTKRATALCFIYGGRIVDEPSPFHDAAATAVVEMRFQLERLKHADSGDPAEKEGIARLAFGVEAFLTLAIRIGWFALEADQLQEIRTRLAA
;
A
#
# COMPACT_ATOMS: atom_id res chain seq x y z
N MET A 1 -68.49 36.43 13.54
CA MET A 1 -67.72 36.29 14.78
C MET A 1 -67.25 34.85 14.83
N THR A 2 -66.20 34.52 14.06
CA THR A 2 -64.80 34.41 14.52
C THR A 2 -64.58 33.22 15.43
N SER A 3 -64.08 32.12 14.86
CA SER A 3 -62.93 31.41 15.42
C SER A 3 -62.34 30.52 14.33
N GLU A 4 -61.17 30.94 13.86
CA GLU A 4 -60.23 30.17 13.06
C GLU A 4 -59.90 28.84 13.74
N ARG A 5 -59.81 27.77 12.94
CA ARG A 5 -58.95 26.62 13.23
C ARG A 5 -58.02 26.48 12.04
N ASP A 6 -56.75 26.79 12.30
CA ASP A 6 -55.62 26.51 11.42
C ASP A 6 -55.44 24.99 11.30
N ASP A 7 -55.64 24.46 10.09
CA ASP A 7 -55.08 23.17 9.69
C ASP A 7 -53.63 23.39 9.22
N PRO A 8 -52.61 22.72 9.80
CA PRO A 8 -51.26 22.77 9.27
C PRO A 8 -51.14 21.92 8.00
N PRO A 9 -50.22 22.27 7.09
CA PRO A 9 -50.20 21.78 5.73
C PRO A 9 -49.68 20.34 5.63
N SER A 10 -50.31 19.58 4.74
CA SER A 10 -49.89 18.28 4.23
C SER A 10 -48.44 18.32 3.72
N GLN A 11 -47.49 17.92 4.56
CA GLN A 11 -46.12 17.63 4.11
C GLN A 11 -46.09 16.22 3.53
N ASN A 12 -46.30 16.14 2.21
CA ASN A 12 -45.77 15.06 1.38
C ASN A 12 -44.24 15.13 1.42
N LEU A 13 -43.62 14.57 2.45
CA LEU A 13 -42.22 14.20 2.40
C LEU A 13 -42.14 12.92 1.59
N ALA A 14 -41.93 13.08 0.28
CA ALA A 14 -41.29 12.06 -0.53
C ALA A 14 -39.93 11.78 0.12
N THR A 15 -39.91 10.79 1.00
CA THR A 15 -38.70 10.13 1.44
C THR A 15 -38.18 9.41 0.21
N THR A 16 -37.31 10.06 -0.55
CA THR A 16 -36.30 9.38 -1.35
C THR A 16 -35.50 8.53 -0.37
N SER A 17 -35.97 7.30 -0.13
CA SER A 17 -35.17 6.28 0.51
C SER A 17 -33.92 6.14 -0.32
N ALA A 18 -32.77 6.46 0.27
CA ALA A 18 -31.49 6.06 -0.29
C ALA A 18 -31.58 4.54 -0.57
N PRO A 19 -31.13 4.08 -1.76
CA PRO A 19 -31.14 2.65 -2.04
C PRO A 19 -30.41 1.93 -0.91
N SER A 20 -31.04 0.92 -0.33
CA SER A 20 -30.36 0.06 0.66
C SER A 20 -29.08 -0.49 0.04
N PRO A 21 -27.95 -0.47 0.75
CA PRO A 21 -26.69 -0.98 0.22
C PRO A 21 -26.88 -2.44 -0.19
N ALA A 22 -26.39 -2.79 -1.38
CA ALA A 22 -26.49 -4.15 -1.89
C ALA A 22 -25.76 -5.11 -0.93
N THR A 23 -26.46 -6.12 -0.44
CA THR A 23 -25.92 -7.15 0.47
C THR A 23 -25.77 -8.51 -0.21
N THR A 24 -26.22 -8.64 -1.46
CA THR A 24 -26.14 -9.88 -2.24
C THR A 24 -25.42 -9.64 -3.55
N PHE A 25 -24.73 -10.67 -4.07
CA PHE A 25 -23.97 -10.57 -5.31
C PHE A 25 -24.86 -10.23 -6.51
N ALA A 26 -26.11 -10.70 -6.51
CA ALA A 26 -27.08 -10.39 -7.56
C ALA A 26 -27.46 -8.91 -7.63
N ALA A 27 -27.38 -8.18 -6.51
CA ALA A 27 -27.67 -6.76 -6.42
C ALA A 27 -26.44 -5.86 -6.72
N MET A 28 -25.25 -6.45 -6.89
CA MET A 28 -24.03 -5.69 -7.16
C MET A 28 -23.99 -5.13 -8.60
N PRO A 29 -23.22 -4.06 -8.83
CA PRO A 29 -22.89 -3.58 -10.17
C PRO A 29 -21.99 -4.61 -10.87
N ARG A 30 -22.63 -5.58 -11.53
CA ARG A 30 -21.99 -6.68 -12.26
C ARG A 30 -21.46 -6.24 -13.64
N SER A 31 -20.48 -6.98 -14.13
CA SER A 31 -19.84 -6.83 -15.44
C SER A 31 -20.89 -6.78 -16.56
N ARG A 32 -20.87 -5.68 -17.31
CA ARG A 32 -21.73 -5.52 -18.49
C ARG A 32 -21.27 -6.45 -19.61
N LEU A 33 -19.96 -6.71 -19.70
CA LEU A 33 -19.39 -7.64 -20.66
C LEU A 33 -19.88 -9.05 -20.41
N VAL A 34 -19.83 -9.53 -19.17
CA VAL A 34 -20.31 -10.87 -18.79
C VAL A 34 -21.78 -11.03 -19.13
N ARG A 35 -22.62 -10.03 -18.79
CA ARG A 35 -24.05 -10.05 -19.14
C ARG A 35 -24.30 -10.16 -20.65
N GLU A 36 -23.52 -9.45 -21.48
CA GLU A 36 -23.64 -9.58 -22.94
C GLU A 36 -23.10 -10.92 -23.45
N LEU A 37 -22.03 -11.44 -22.86
CA LEU A 37 -21.44 -12.74 -23.20
C LEU A 37 -22.38 -13.91 -22.84
N GLU A 38 -23.11 -13.83 -21.73
CA GLU A 38 -24.12 -14.83 -21.35
C GLU A 38 -25.28 -14.94 -22.35
N THR A 39 -25.51 -13.90 -23.17
CA THR A 39 -26.51 -13.97 -24.27
C THR A 39 -26.02 -14.74 -25.49
N LEU A 40 -24.74 -15.12 -25.54
CA LEU A 40 -24.17 -15.85 -26.66
C LEU A 40 -24.51 -17.35 -26.59
N PRO A 41 -24.77 -18.00 -27.74
CA PRO A 41 -24.86 -19.45 -27.81
C PRO A 41 -23.58 -20.11 -27.25
N PRO A 42 -23.69 -21.26 -26.55
CA PRO A 42 -22.54 -21.95 -25.96
C PRO A 42 -21.41 -22.26 -26.95
N ASP A 43 -21.76 -22.56 -28.20
CA ASP A 43 -20.78 -22.85 -29.26
C ASP A 43 -19.96 -21.61 -29.64
N GLN A 44 -20.55 -20.41 -29.55
CA GLN A 44 -19.83 -19.16 -29.80
C GLN A 44 -18.90 -18.82 -28.63
N LEU A 45 -19.32 -19.06 -27.39
CA LEU A 45 -18.46 -18.89 -26.21
C LEU A 45 -17.25 -19.83 -26.22
N ARG A 46 -17.44 -21.08 -26.68
CA ARG A 46 -16.35 -22.05 -26.86
C ARG A 46 -15.33 -21.61 -27.91
N VAL A 47 -15.79 -21.04 -29.03
CA VAL A 47 -14.90 -20.53 -30.10
C VAL A 47 -14.13 -19.30 -29.63
N ILE A 48 -14.76 -18.45 -28.82
CA ILE A 48 -14.12 -17.31 -28.19
C ILE A 48 -13.14 -17.80 -27.11
N GLY A 49 -13.39 -18.95 -26.48
CA GLY A 49 -12.51 -19.56 -25.48
C GLY A 49 -12.75 -19.03 -24.07
N LEU A 50 -13.95 -18.53 -23.78
CA LEU A 50 -14.35 -18.06 -22.46
C LEU A 50 -15.22 -19.13 -21.79
N GLY A 51 -14.67 -19.78 -20.77
CA GLY A 51 -15.40 -20.73 -19.95
C GLY A 51 -16.23 -20.03 -18.84
N PRO A 52 -17.19 -20.74 -18.22
CA PRO A 52 -18.02 -20.19 -17.14
C PRO A 52 -17.21 -19.61 -15.97
N SER A 53 -16.10 -20.24 -15.60
CA SER A 53 -15.23 -19.76 -14.51
C SER A 53 -14.56 -18.41 -14.83
N ILE A 54 -14.21 -18.16 -16.10
CA ILE A 54 -13.61 -16.88 -16.52
C ILE A 54 -14.67 -15.77 -16.50
N LEU A 55 -15.90 -16.09 -16.90
CA LEU A 55 -17.01 -15.14 -16.83
C LEU A 55 -17.31 -14.75 -15.38
N LEU A 56 -17.38 -15.72 -14.46
CA LEU A 56 -17.56 -15.44 -13.03
C LEU A 56 -16.43 -14.56 -12.49
N LEU A 57 -15.19 -14.87 -12.84
CA LEU A 57 -14.02 -14.10 -12.40
C LEU A 57 -14.06 -12.64 -12.89
N LEU A 58 -14.37 -12.40 -14.16
CA LEU A 58 -14.54 -11.06 -14.70
C LEU A 58 -15.64 -10.28 -13.96
N ASP A 59 -16.72 -10.98 -13.62
CA ASP A 59 -17.85 -10.39 -12.92
C ASP A 59 -17.50 -9.99 -11.48
N VAL A 60 -16.78 -10.85 -10.77
CA VAL A 60 -16.25 -10.57 -9.43
C VAL A 60 -15.28 -9.40 -9.46
N VAL A 61 -14.34 -9.36 -10.41
CA VAL A 61 -13.36 -8.27 -10.52
C VAL A 61 -14.05 -6.92 -10.74
N VAL A 62 -15.05 -6.85 -11.62
CA VAL A 62 -15.80 -5.61 -11.86
C VAL A 62 -16.66 -5.22 -10.65
N ALA A 63 -17.30 -6.19 -9.99
CA ALA A 63 -18.04 -5.95 -8.76
C ALA A 63 -17.13 -5.40 -7.65
N VAL A 64 -15.94 -5.99 -7.45
CA VAL A 64 -14.91 -5.48 -6.53
C VAL A 64 -14.52 -4.05 -6.91
N ALA A 65 -14.27 -3.79 -8.19
CA ALA A 65 -13.88 -2.46 -8.65
C ALA A 65 -14.95 -1.40 -8.31
N HIS A 66 -16.22 -1.72 -8.51
CA HIS A 66 -17.31 -0.83 -8.12
C HIS A 66 -17.41 -0.65 -6.59
N VAL A 67 -17.29 -1.71 -5.81
CA VAL A 67 -17.39 -1.66 -4.34
C VAL A 67 -16.28 -0.84 -3.70
N VAL A 68 -15.05 -0.97 -4.21
CA VAL A 68 -13.87 -0.27 -3.66
C VAL A 68 -13.92 1.22 -3.98
N VAL A 69 -14.35 1.58 -5.19
CA VAL A 69 -14.36 2.97 -5.67
C VAL A 69 -15.65 3.71 -5.28
N ASP A 70 -16.65 3.02 -4.73
CA ASP A 70 -17.90 3.64 -4.32
C ASP A 70 -17.75 4.48 -3.04
N ASP A 71 -17.55 5.78 -3.21
CA ASP A 71 -17.49 6.74 -2.11
C ASP A 71 -18.88 7.04 -1.49
N SER A 72 -19.97 6.53 -2.07
CA SER A 72 -21.33 6.77 -1.56
C SER A 72 -21.77 5.77 -0.47
N ASP A 73 -21.11 4.61 -0.38
CA ASP A 73 -21.30 3.67 0.72
C ASP A 73 -20.49 4.16 1.94
N PRO A 74 -21.11 4.44 3.11
CA PRO A 74 -20.38 4.89 4.29
C PRO A 74 -19.74 3.76 5.11
N ARG A 75 -20.00 2.48 4.79
CA ARG A 75 -19.50 1.35 5.58
C ARG A 75 -17.98 1.20 5.48
N PRO A 76 -17.30 0.61 6.48
CA PRO A 76 -15.91 0.16 6.35
C PRO A 76 -15.73 -0.79 5.16
N LEU A 77 -14.61 -0.67 4.45
CA LEU A 77 -14.37 -1.45 3.22
C LEU A 77 -14.53 -2.97 3.43
N SER A 78 -14.11 -3.50 4.59
CA SER A 78 -14.26 -4.91 4.94
C SER A 78 -15.73 -5.37 4.96
N GLU A 79 -16.64 -4.53 5.45
CA GLU A 79 -18.08 -4.82 5.54
C GLU A 79 -18.80 -4.63 4.20
N ARG A 80 -18.14 -4.06 3.19
CA ARG A 80 -18.71 -3.94 1.85
C ARG A 80 -18.54 -5.21 1.02
N PHE A 81 -17.73 -6.16 1.50
CA PHE A 81 -17.44 -7.42 0.83
C PHE A 81 -18.24 -8.61 1.36
N ASP A 82 -19.26 -8.40 2.19
CA ASP A 82 -20.12 -9.49 2.73
C ASP A 82 -20.72 -10.39 1.62
N TRP A 83 -20.97 -9.82 0.43
CA TRP A 83 -21.44 -10.55 -0.74
C TRP A 83 -20.42 -11.55 -1.30
N LEU A 84 -19.14 -11.39 -1.01
CA LEU A 84 -18.08 -12.25 -1.51
C LEU A 84 -18.25 -13.67 -0.97
N GLU A 85 -18.71 -13.81 0.28
CA GLU A 85 -19.04 -15.12 0.88
C GLU A 85 -20.12 -15.87 0.10
N GLU A 86 -21.12 -15.17 -0.45
CA GLU A 86 -22.16 -15.76 -1.30
C GLU A 86 -21.58 -16.37 -2.59
N VAL A 87 -20.50 -15.77 -3.12
CA VAL A 87 -19.83 -16.22 -4.35
C VAL A 87 -18.81 -17.31 -4.05
N THR A 88 -18.10 -17.23 -2.92
CA THR A 88 -17.04 -18.18 -2.57
C THR A 88 -17.56 -19.44 -1.87
N ALA A 89 -18.67 -19.38 -1.13
CA ALA A 89 -19.21 -20.53 -0.41
C ALA A 89 -19.55 -21.75 -1.30
N PRO A 90 -20.13 -21.58 -2.51
CA PRO A 90 -20.34 -22.70 -3.44
C PRO A 90 -19.03 -23.29 -3.98
N LEU A 91 -17.98 -22.46 -4.14
CA LEU A 91 -16.66 -22.88 -4.63
C LEU A 91 -15.84 -23.58 -3.53
N ASP A 92 -16.01 -23.15 -2.28
CA ASP A 92 -15.41 -23.78 -1.11
C ASP A 92 -16.03 -25.16 -0.86
N ALA A 93 -17.35 -25.28 -1.01
CA ALA A 93 -18.07 -26.54 -0.94
C ALA A 93 -17.66 -27.57 -2.01
N THR A 94 -17.04 -27.13 -3.12
CA THR A 94 -16.54 -27.99 -4.19
C THR A 94 -15.01 -28.18 -4.17
N GLU A 95 -14.30 -27.66 -3.17
CA GLU A 95 -12.82 -27.62 -3.11
C GLU A 95 -12.17 -26.88 -4.30
N GLU A 96 -12.94 -26.11 -5.06
CA GLU A 96 -12.47 -25.36 -6.24
C GLU A 96 -12.00 -23.94 -5.89
N LEU A 97 -12.18 -23.50 -4.64
CA LEU A 97 -11.80 -22.16 -4.19
C LEU A 97 -10.29 -21.90 -4.33
N ASP A 98 -9.45 -22.86 -3.96
CA ASP A 98 -7.99 -22.74 -4.10
C ASP A 98 -7.60 -22.66 -5.58
N GLU A 99 -8.25 -23.43 -6.46
CA GLU A 99 -8.02 -23.36 -7.90
C GLU A 99 -8.49 -22.02 -8.49
N PHE A 100 -9.62 -21.49 -8.00
CA PHE A 100 -10.13 -20.18 -8.37
C PHE A 100 -9.19 -19.04 -7.93
N LEU A 101 -8.72 -19.06 -6.68
CA LEU A 101 -7.76 -18.09 -6.14
C LEU A 101 -6.39 -18.21 -6.82
N GLN A 102 -5.94 -19.43 -7.13
CA GLN A 102 -4.75 -19.66 -7.93
C GLN A 102 -4.92 -19.13 -9.35
N ARG A 103 -6.07 -19.30 -10.00
CA ARG A 103 -6.32 -18.71 -11.33
C ARG A 103 -6.37 -17.18 -11.29
N LEU A 104 -6.93 -16.60 -10.22
CA LEU A 104 -6.96 -15.16 -9.99
C LEU A 104 -5.54 -14.58 -9.81
N THR A 105 -4.65 -15.33 -9.13
CA THR A 105 -3.25 -14.94 -8.90
C THR A 105 -2.29 -15.33 -10.03
N ALA A 106 -2.60 -16.37 -10.81
CA ALA A 106 -1.79 -16.90 -11.93
C ALA A 106 -2.20 -16.37 -13.31
N MET A 107 -3.25 -15.54 -13.39
CA MET A 107 -3.61 -14.80 -14.60
C MET A 107 -2.49 -14.02 -15.34
N PRO A 108 -1.37 -13.55 -14.72
CA PRO A 108 -0.55 -12.51 -15.36
C PRO A 108 0.22 -12.90 -16.62
N GLU A 109 0.64 -14.15 -16.85
CA GLU A 109 1.73 -14.36 -17.83
C GLU A 109 1.33 -14.96 -19.18
N LEU A 110 0.29 -15.79 -19.29
CA LEU A 110 0.02 -16.54 -20.54
C LEU A 110 -1.33 -16.25 -21.21
N GLU A 111 -2.37 -15.92 -20.43
CA GLU A 111 -3.71 -15.73 -20.98
C GLU A 111 -4.02 -14.26 -21.28
N VAL A 112 -3.66 -13.34 -20.38
CA VAL A 112 -3.86 -11.90 -20.59
C VAL A 112 -3.05 -11.40 -21.79
N ASP A 113 -1.81 -11.86 -21.97
CA ASP A 113 -0.97 -11.46 -23.09
C ASP A 113 -1.47 -12.05 -24.43
N ARG A 114 -1.99 -13.29 -24.41
CA ARG A 114 -2.64 -13.92 -25.57
C ARG A 114 -3.94 -13.21 -25.93
N TRP A 115 -4.76 -12.84 -24.95
CA TRP A 115 -6.00 -12.11 -25.15
C TRP A 115 -5.77 -10.67 -25.58
N GLY A 116 -4.80 -9.98 -24.98
CA GLY A 116 -4.38 -8.63 -25.37
C GLY A 116 -3.90 -8.60 -26.81
N LYS A 117 -3.07 -9.58 -27.22
CA LYS A 117 -2.64 -9.73 -28.62
C LYS A 117 -3.79 -10.02 -29.57
N ARG A 118 -4.77 -10.85 -29.17
CA ARG A 118 -5.97 -11.11 -29.98
C ARG A 118 -6.84 -9.87 -30.10
N LEU A 119 -7.09 -9.15 -29.01
CA LEU A 119 -7.94 -7.95 -29.02
C LEU A 119 -7.32 -6.79 -29.83
N THR A 120 -5.99 -6.75 -29.93
CA THR A 120 -5.25 -5.75 -30.74
C THR A 120 -4.99 -6.19 -32.19
N ASP A 121 -5.21 -7.45 -32.53
CA ASP A 121 -5.07 -7.94 -33.90
C ASP A 121 -6.28 -7.55 -34.75
N ASN A 122 -6.05 -6.70 -35.75
CA ASN A 122 -7.06 -6.31 -36.74
C ASN A 122 -7.72 -7.54 -37.40
N GLY A 123 -6.97 -8.62 -37.62
CA GLY A 123 -7.49 -9.87 -38.18
C GLY A 123 -8.52 -10.52 -37.26
N TRP A 124 -8.25 -10.54 -35.95
CA TRP A 124 -9.19 -11.04 -34.96
C TRP A 124 -10.41 -10.14 -34.81
N GLN A 125 -10.26 -8.83 -34.80
CA GLN A 125 -11.40 -7.89 -34.73
C GLN A 125 -12.33 -8.08 -35.93
N LEU A 126 -11.78 -8.20 -37.14
CA LEU A 126 -12.54 -8.49 -38.36
C LEU A 126 -13.22 -9.86 -38.30
N PHE A 127 -12.53 -10.88 -37.80
CA PHE A 127 -13.10 -12.21 -37.56
C PHE A 127 -14.27 -12.15 -36.57
N ALA A 128 -14.06 -11.55 -35.39
CA ALA A 128 -15.07 -11.45 -34.34
C ALA A 128 -16.30 -10.65 -34.81
N LYS A 129 -16.09 -9.55 -35.55
CA LYS A 129 -17.16 -8.75 -36.15
C LYS A 129 -17.97 -9.53 -37.19
N ARG A 130 -17.33 -10.39 -37.98
CA ARG A 130 -17.99 -11.28 -38.95
C ARG A 130 -18.69 -12.46 -38.27
N PHE A 131 -18.08 -13.02 -37.24
CA PHE A 131 -18.56 -14.20 -36.53
C PHE A 131 -19.76 -13.90 -35.62
N LEU A 132 -19.72 -12.80 -34.88
CA LEU A 132 -20.78 -12.38 -33.96
C LEU A 132 -21.84 -11.49 -34.63
N GLY A 133 -21.50 -10.90 -35.77
CA GLY A 133 -22.25 -9.83 -36.42
C GLY A 133 -21.90 -8.46 -35.85
N ALA A 134 -21.88 -7.45 -36.72
CA ALA A 134 -21.40 -6.10 -36.39
C ALA A 134 -22.12 -5.47 -35.18
N ALA A 135 -23.45 -5.50 -35.17
CA ALA A 135 -24.23 -4.90 -34.09
C ALA A 135 -23.96 -5.53 -32.71
N ARG A 136 -23.68 -6.83 -32.66
CA ARG A 136 -23.42 -7.54 -31.40
C ARG A 136 -21.97 -7.35 -30.95
N TYR A 137 -21.03 -7.35 -31.88
CA TYR A 137 -19.64 -6.96 -31.62
C TYR A 137 -19.56 -5.55 -31.03
N ASP A 138 -20.28 -4.58 -31.61
CA ASP A 138 -20.28 -3.20 -31.13
C ASP A 138 -20.87 -3.06 -29.71
N ARG A 139 -21.88 -3.88 -29.36
CA ARG A 139 -22.41 -3.97 -27.98
C ARG A 139 -21.38 -4.54 -27.00
N LEU A 140 -20.72 -5.65 -27.37
CA LEU A 140 -19.66 -6.25 -26.56
C LEU A 140 -18.48 -5.29 -26.35
N ALA A 141 -18.07 -4.57 -27.40
CA ALA A 141 -17.02 -3.57 -27.30
C ALA A 141 -17.41 -2.41 -26.36
N LYS A 142 -18.66 -1.95 -26.41
CA LYS A 142 -19.18 -0.93 -25.48
C LYS A 142 -19.24 -1.44 -24.04
N ALA A 143 -19.65 -2.69 -23.85
CA ALA A 143 -19.72 -3.33 -22.54
C ALA A 143 -18.31 -3.53 -21.93
N TYR A 144 -17.36 -4.01 -22.73
CA TYR A 144 -15.95 -4.11 -22.35
C TYR A 144 -15.37 -2.76 -21.90
N ARG A 145 -15.61 -1.67 -22.66
CA ARG A 145 -15.12 -0.34 -22.28
C ARG A 145 -15.66 0.12 -20.93
N ALA A 146 -16.93 -0.16 -20.62
CA ALA A 146 -17.53 0.20 -19.34
C ALA A 146 -16.86 -0.56 -18.18
N ASP A 147 -16.62 -1.85 -18.35
CA ASP A 147 -15.97 -2.68 -17.33
C ASP A 147 -14.48 -2.33 -17.18
N ALA A 148 -13.78 -2.08 -18.30
CA ALA A 148 -12.39 -1.63 -18.29
C ALA A 148 -12.23 -0.28 -17.58
N ALA A 149 -13.19 0.65 -17.73
CA ALA A 149 -13.20 1.90 -17.00
C ALA A 149 -13.34 1.68 -15.48
N ALA A 150 -14.21 0.76 -15.05
CA ALA A 150 -14.35 0.40 -13.64
C ALA A 150 -13.04 -0.19 -13.07
N VAL A 151 -12.44 -1.16 -13.78
CA VAL A 151 -11.14 -1.75 -13.38
C VAL A 151 -10.02 -0.71 -13.36
N THR A 152 -9.99 0.21 -14.33
CA THR A 152 -8.99 1.28 -14.35
C THR A 152 -9.17 2.24 -13.18
N ALA A 153 -10.42 2.56 -12.81
CA ALA A 153 -10.72 3.36 -11.63
C ALA A 153 -10.24 2.67 -10.34
N LEU A 154 -10.43 1.34 -10.21
CA LEU A 154 -9.87 0.55 -9.11
C LEU A 154 -8.33 0.64 -9.08
N LEU A 155 -7.67 0.45 -10.22
CA LEU A 155 -6.21 0.52 -10.31
C LEU A 155 -5.68 1.92 -9.94
N ARG A 156 -6.36 2.98 -10.37
CA ARG A 156 -6.03 4.35 -9.98
C ARG A 156 -6.21 4.57 -8.48
N TRP A 157 -7.34 4.14 -7.93
CA TRP A 157 -7.57 4.19 -6.49
C TRP A 157 -6.47 3.46 -5.71
N LEU A 158 -6.10 2.24 -6.14
CA LEU A 158 -5.00 1.48 -5.54
C LEU A 158 -3.67 2.23 -5.65
N ASN A 159 -3.36 2.78 -6.82
CA ASN A 159 -2.16 3.57 -7.04
C ASN A 159 -2.08 4.76 -6.08
N GLU A 160 -3.16 5.54 -5.96
CA GLU A 160 -3.27 6.67 -5.03
C GLU A 160 -3.07 6.23 -3.57
N LYS A 161 -3.62 5.08 -3.16
CA LYS A 161 -3.45 4.57 -1.78
C LYS A 161 -2.04 4.05 -1.51
N ILE A 162 -1.33 3.54 -2.51
CA ILE A 162 0.02 2.97 -2.37
C ILE A 162 1.10 4.05 -2.44
N GLN A 163 0.89 5.13 -3.20
CA GLN A 163 1.87 6.21 -3.39
C GLN A 163 2.51 6.74 -2.08
N PRO A 164 1.77 7.02 -0.99
CA PRO A 164 2.38 7.45 0.27
C PRO A 164 3.37 6.42 0.85
N PHE A 165 3.08 5.13 0.71
CA PHE A 165 3.98 4.05 1.16
C PHE A 165 5.18 3.90 0.25
N ALA A 166 5.04 4.13 -1.06
CA ALA A 166 6.15 4.14 -1.99
C ALA A 166 7.13 5.29 -1.69
N VAL A 167 6.62 6.46 -1.32
CA VAL A 167 7.46 7.59 -0.89
C VAL A 167 8.19 7.26 0.39
N ALA A 168 7.50 6.68 1.38
CA ALA A 168 8.15 6.19 2.59
C ALA A 168 9.22 5.12 2.27
N PHE A 169 8.94 4.22 1.34
CA PHE A 169 9.91 3.22 0.89
C PHE A 169 11.16 3.85 0.28
N ASP A 170 11.00 4.79 -0.65
CA ASP A 170 12.12 5.49 -1.29
C ASP A 170 12.94 6.30 -0.27
N ASP A 171 12.28 7.02 0.64
CA ASP A 171 12.93 7.80 1.70
C ASP A 171 13.72 6.90 2.66
N LEU A 172 13.21 5.70 2.98
CA LEU A 172 13.92 4.73 3.81
C LEU A 172 15.09 4.06 3.06
N MET A 173 14.87 3.67 1.81
CA MET A 173 15.88 2.95 1.01
C MET A 173 17.04 3.84 0.57
N ALA A 174 16.90 5.17 0.63
CA ALA A 174 18.00 6.11 0.44
C ALA A 174 19.21 5.87 1.36
N TYR A 175 19.00 5.18 2.49
CA TYR A 175 20.03 4.86 3.49
C TYR A 175 20.55 3.41 3.40
N VAL A 176 20.11 2.65 2.38
CA VAL A 176 20.55 1.28 2.14
C VAL A 176 21.52 1.28 0.95
N PRO A 177 22.62 0.50 0.99
CA PRO A 177 23.50 0.36 -0.17
C PRO A 177 22.73 -0.07 -1.42
N GLU A 178 22.95 0.64 -2.54
CA GLU A 178 22.21 0.44 -3.79
C GLU A 178 22.17 -1.01 -4.26
N LYS A 179 23.29 -1.75 -4.13
CA LYS A 179 23.36 -3.17 -4.45
C LYS A 179 22.31 -4.01 -3.70
N LYS A 180 22.05 -3.69 -2.44
CA LYS A 180 21.01 -4.37 -1.65
C LYS A 180 19.63 -3.97 -2.16
N VAL A 181 19.36 -2.69 -2.39
CA VAL A 181 18.07 -2.21 -2.93
C VAL A 181 17.74 -2.89 -4.26
N ARG A 182 18.70 -2.99 -5.19
CA ARG A 182 18.52 -3.69 -6.48
C ARG A 182 18.17 -5.17 -6.30
N THR A 183 18.82 -5.84 -5.34
CA THR A 183 18.52 -7.24 -5.02
C THR A 183 17.10 -7.41 -4.47
N LEU A 184 16.62 -6.46 -3.66
CA LEU A 184 15.24 -6.47 -3.13
C LEU A 184 14.21 -6.30 -4.23
N LEU A 185 14.46 -5.39 -5.18
CA LEU A 185 13.54 -5.07 -6.26
C LEU A 185 13.59 -6.09 -7.41
N GLY A 186 14.45 -7.11 -7.33
CA GLY A 186 14.62 -8.11 -8.39
C GLY A 186 15.15 -7.53 -9.71
N GLN A 187 15.82 -6.37 -9.65
CA GLN A 187 16.27 -5.64 -10.84
C GLN A 187 17.71 -5.99 -11.21
N SER A 188 17.92 -6.37 -12.47
CA SER A 188 19.22 -6.76 -13.05
C SER A 188 19.90 -5.65 -13.87
N GLY A 189 19.45 -4.39 -13.76
CA GLY A 189 19.97 -3.22 -14.49
C GLY A 189 20.71 -2.18 -13.64
N ASP A 190 21.26 -1.15 -14.29
CA ASP A 190 22.22 -0.19 -13.72
C ASP A 190 21.63 1.15 -13.21
N GLY A 191 20.33 1.18 -12.88
CA GLY A 191 19.66 2.38 -12.35
C GLY A 191 19.07 2.18 -10.97
N ALA A 192 19.25 3.15 -10.06
CA ALA A 192 18.47 3.26 -8.84
C ALA A 192 17.04 3.69 -9.20
N THR A 193 16.11 2.74 -9.23
CA THR A 193 14.73 3.01 -9.65
C THR A 193 13.89 3.43 -8.44
N SER A 194 13.46 4.69 -8.41
CA SER A 194 12.48 5.19 -7.44
C SER A 194 11.14 4.49 -7.67
N VAL A 195 10.60 3.83 -6.64
CA VAL A 195 9.31 3.13 -6.71
C VAL A 195 8.19 4.13 -6.99
N VAL A 196 8.29 5.33 -6.42
CA VAL A 196 7.34 6.42 -6.65
C VAL A 196 7.27 6.81 -8.11
N ARG A 197 8.42 6.95 -8.78
CA ARG A 197 8.45 7.28 -10.22
C ARG A 197 7.79 6.19 -11.06
N GLY A 198 7.93 4.92 -10.67
CA GLY A 198 7.22 3.80 -11.30
C GLY A 198 5.70 3.92 -11.16
N LEU A 199 5.20 4.25 -9.97
CA LEU A 199 3.77 4.43 -9.71
C LEU A 199 3.18 5.67 -10.41
N LEU A 200 3.95 6.74 -10.54
CA LEU A 200 3.54 7.92 -11.31
C LEU A 200 3.50 7.64 -12.81
N ALA A 201 4.43 6.83 -13.33
CA ALA A 201 4.37 6.36 -14.72
C ALA A 201 3.19 5.41 -14.96
N LEU A 202 2.79 4.62 -13.95
CA LEU A 202 1.58 3.80 -14.03
C LEU A 202 0.33 4.68 -14.15
N ASP A 203 0.24 5.78 -13.40
CA ASP A 203 -0.92 6.68 -13.46
C ASP A 203 -1.12 7.31 -14.85
N SER A 204 -0.02 7.72 -15.51
CA SER A 204 -0.09 8.28 -16.86
C SER A 204 -0.52 7.22 -17.89
N VAL A 205 -0.06 5.98 -17.73
CA VAL A 205 -0.51 4.82 -18.52
C VAL A 205 -2.00 4.56 -18.32
N LEU A 206 -2.48 4.53 -17.07
CA LEU A 206 -3.89 4.30 -16.76
C LEU A 206 -4.78 5.41 -17.33
N THR A 207 -4.31 6.65 -17.33
CA THR A 207 -5.02 7.78 -17.94
C THR A 207 -5.11 7.63 -19.47
N GLY A 208 -4.03 7.21 -20.12
CA GLY A 208 -4.04 6.88 -21.55
C GLY A 208 -4.97 5.72 -21.91
N LEU A 209 -5.12 4.73 -21.03
CA LEU A 209 -6.03 3.58 -21.25
C LEU A 209 -7.52 3.97 -21.25
N ILE A 210 -7.91 5.04 -20.56
CA ILE A 210 -9.29 5.55 -20.55
C ILE A 210 -9.56 6.45 -21.76
N GLU A 211 -8.57 7.25 -22.16
CA GLU A 211 -8.72 8.29 -23.18
C GLU A 211 -8.55 7.81 -24.62
N VAL A 212 -7.85 6.69 -24.85
CA VAL A 212 -7.53 6.22 -26.20
C VAL A 212 -8.57 5.22 -26.72
N ASP A 213 -9.15 5.57 -27.87
CA ASP A 213 -10.08 4.75 -28.63
C ASP A 213 -9.35 3.54 -29.25
N PHE A 214 -9.22 2.45 -28.50
CA PHE A 214 -8.70 1.12 -28.93
C PHE A 214 -7.41 1.09 -29.80
N ASP A 215 -6.62 2.16 -29.86
CA ASP A 215 -5.32 2.19 -30.52
C ASP A 215 -4.20 2.28 -29.47
N LEU A 216 -3.94 1.13 -28.84
CA LEU A 216 -2.91 0.93 -27.80
C LEU A 216 -1.46 1.18 -28.31
N ARG A 217 -1.28 1.60 -29.57
CA ARG A 217 0.01 2.02 -30.13
C ARG A 217 0.46 3.40 -29.64
N ALA A 218 -0.40 4.15 -28.96
CA ALA A 218 -0.04 5.43 -28.36
C ALA A 218 0.67 5.31 -26.99
N MET A 219 0.91 4.09 -26.49
CA MET A 219 1.63 3.83 -25.23
C MET A 219 3.17 3.99 -25.33
N ASP A 220 3.66 4.82 -26.25
CA ASP A 220 5.04 5.31 -26.17
C ASP A 220 5.09 6.38 -25.08
N SER A 221 5.60 5.94 -23.93
CA SER A 221 6.00 6.68 -22.74
C SER A 221 6.11 8.20 -22.95
N ARG A 222 5.08 8.95 -22.57
CA ARG A 222 5.23 10.38 -22.31
C ARG A 222 5.94 10.53 -20.96
N PRO A 223 7.15 11.11 -20.91
CA PRO A 223 7.79 11.41 -19.64
C PRO A 223 6.92 12.42 -18.89
N VAL A 224 6.71 12.18 -17.60
CA VAL A 224 6.10 13.16 -16.69
C VAL A 224 7.11 14.30 -16.54
N GLU A 225 6.96 15.35 -17.36
CA GLU A 225 7.66 16.63 -17.25
C GLU A 225 6.75 17.55 -16.43
N THR A 226 7.04 17.85 -15.16
CA THR A 226 7.90 18.97 -14.73
C THR A 226 8.50 18.70 -13.34
N ALA A 227 9.83 18.83 -13.19
CA ALA A 227 10.54 18.50 -11.95
C ALA A 227 10.11 19.30 -10.70
N GLY A 228 9.49 20.47 -10.89
CA GLY A 228 8.93 21.29 -9.81
C GLY A 228 7.67 20.68 -9.18
N ASP A 229 6.74 20.21 -10.02
CA ASP A 229 5.47 19.61 -9.56
C ASP A 229 5.70 18.25 -8.88
N LEU A 230 6.69 17.49 -9.36
CA LEU A 230 7.08 16.22 -8.74
C LEU A 230 7.62 16.42 -7.31
N SER A 231 8.42 17.47 -7.08
CA SER A 231 9.00 17.73 -5.75
C SER A 231 7.92 18.13 -4.74
N GLN A 232 6.95 18.94 -5.17
CA GLN A 232 5.80 19.30 -4.34
C GLN A 232 4.89 18.10 -4.08
N LEU A 233 4.59 17.28 -5.10
CA LEU A 233 3.81 16.05 -4.95
C LEU A 233 4.46 15.07 -3.97
N ILE A 234 5.78 14.88 -4.05
CA ILE A 234 6.51 14.04 -3.09
C ILE A 234 6.40 14.62 -1.68
N ALA A 235 6.46 15.95 -1.49
CA ALA A 235 6.29 16.57 -0.18
C ALA A 235 4.86 16.39 0.38
N ASP A 236 3.83 16.47 -0.47
CA ASP A 236 2.44 16.24 -0.09
C ASP A 236 2.22 14.76 0.28
N LEU A 237 2.76 13.83 -0.51
CA LEU A 237 2.73 12.39 -0.24
C LEU A 237 3.47 12.02 1.05
N ARG A 238 4.61 12.65 1.36
CA ARG A 238 5.29 12.50 2.66
C ARG A 238 4.38 12.88 3.81
N THR A 239 3.63 13.98 3.66
CA THR A 239 2.68 14.45 4.68
C THR A 239 1.53 13.46 4.86
N LEU A 240 0.97 12.93 3.76
CA LEU A 240 -0.06 11.90 3.78
C LEU A 240 0.43 10.58 4.40
N ALA A 241 1.67 10.18 4.11
CA ALA A 241 2.29 8.98 4.69
C ALA A 241 2.50 9.14 6.20
N ALA A 242 3.02 10.31 6.62
CA ALA A 242 3.38 10.59 8.00
C ALA A 242 2.15 10.88 8.89
N GLY A 243 1.06 11.45 8.36
CA GLY A 243 -0.11 11.86 9.14
C GLY A 243 -0.68 10.75 10.04
N PRO A 244 -1.14 9.61 9.49
CA PRO A 244 -1.64 8.48 10.26
C PRO A 244 -0.60 7.91 11.23
N THR A 245 0.67 7.87 10.83
CA THR A 245 1.78 7.38 11.67
C THR A 245 1.99 8.29 12.89
N ARG A 246 1.85 9.61 12.74
CA ARG A 246 1.93 10.57 13.85
C ARG A 246 0.75 10.43 14.80
N THR A 247 -0.47 10.25 14.28
CA THR A 247 -1.66 9.98 15.10
C THR A 247 -1.46 8.72 15.93
N LEU A 248 -1.03 7.64 15.29
CA LEU A 248 -0.78 6.37 15.95
C LEU A 248 0.37 6.50 16.97
N LEU A 249 1.47 7.17 16.64
CA LEU A 249 2.55 7.43 17.59
C LEU A 249 2.06 8.25 18.81
N ASN A 250 1.18 9.23 18.59
CA ASN A 250 0.60 10.03 19.66
C ASN A 250 -0.34 9.23 20.56
N GLU A 251 -1.14 8.33 19.98
CA GLU A 251 -1.98 7.37 20.72
C GLU A 251 -1.14 6.40 21.55
N MET A 252 0.01 5.96 21.01
CA MET A 252 0.91 5.03 21.70
C MET A 252 1.76 5.70 22.78
N SER A 253 2.27 6.90 22.51
CA SER A 253 3.15 7.64 23.41
C SER A 253 3.25 9.12 23.04
N THR A 254 2.55 9.97 23.78
CA THR A 254 2.65 11.44 23.64
C THR A 254 4.09 11.93 23.80
N ARG A 255 4.89 11.27 24.65
CA ARG A 255 6.31 11.61 24.86
C ARG A 255 7.15 11.39 23.60
N LEU A 256 6.93 10.30 22.87
CA LEU A 256 7.64 10.01 21.61
C LEU A 256 7.14 10.91 20.48
N SER A 257 5.83 11.16 20.41
CA SER A 257 5.25 12.15 19.49
C SER A 257 5.88 13.54 19.66
N ASN A 258 6.04 14.00 20.91
CA ASN A 258 6.71 15.26 21.21
C ASN A 258 8.18 15.33 20.75
N LYS A 259 8.89 14.19 20.68
CA LYS A 259 10.27 14.17 20.14
C LYS A 259 10.29 14.38 18.63
N LEU A 260 9.32 13.82 17.91
CA LEU A 260 9.19 14.05 16.47
C LEU A 260 8.78 15.50 16.17
N ILE A 261 7.79 16.02 16.88
CA ILE A 261 7.34 17.43 16.75
C ILE A 261 8.47 18.39 17.12
N GLY A 262 9.15 18.14 18.24
CA GLY A 262 10.26 18.96 18.71
C GLY A 262 11.43 19.00 17.73
N ALA A 263 11.71 17.91 17.01
CA ALA A 263 12.75 17.89 15.97
C ALA A 263 12.40 18.84 14.81
N ARG A 264 11.15 18.87 14.37
CA ARG A 264 10.67 19.76 13.30
C ARG A 264 10.68 21.23 13.75
N GLN A 265 10.17 21.50 14.96
CA GLN A 265 10.15 22.87 15.52
C GLN A 265 11.56 23.42 15.74
N ALA A 266 12.51 22.59 16.18
CA ALA A 266 13.89 23.00 16.36
C ALA A 266 14.50 23.50 15.04
N MET A 267 14.18 22.87 13.92
CA MET A 267 14.67 23.28 12.59
C MET A 267 14.12 24.64 12.13
N GLU A 268 12.94 25.01 12.58
CA GLU A 268 12.28 26.27 12.18
C GLU A 268 12.66 27.45 13.08
N THR A 269 12.89 27.20 14.38
CA THR A 269 12.89 28.25 15.40
C THR A 269 14.17 28.35 16.22
N SER A 270 15.07 27.36 16.14
CA SER A 270 16.26 27.29 17.01
C SER A 270 17.54 27.67 16.26
N VAL A 271 18.43 28.39 16.96
CA VAL A 271 19.77 28.73 16.48
C VAL A 271 20.61 27.46 16.30
N ASP A 272 20.48 26.50 17.22
CA ASP A 272 21.14 25.18 17.16
C ASP A 272 20.19 24.10 16.62
N GLY A 273 19.31 24.48 15.68
CA GLY A 273 18.21 23.64 15.20
C GLY A 273 18.65 22.26 14.69
N VAL A 274 19.80 22.17 14.01
CA VAL A 274 20.36 20.92 13.50
C VAL A 274 20.72 19.97 14.64
N SER A 275 21.52 20.42 15.61
CA SER A 275 21.96 19.59 16.74
C SER A 275 20.78 19.15 17.62
N GLN A 276 19.84 20.07 17.89
CA GLN A 276 18.64 19.78 18.67
C GLN A 276 17.71 18.78 17.97
N ALA A 277 17.50 18.94 16.65
CA ALA A 277 16.72 18.00 15.85
C ALA A 277 17.40 16.63 15.78
N ALA A 278 18.71 16.59 15.55
CA ALA A 278 19.51 15.37 15.52
C ALA A 278 19.42 14.60 16.85
N CYS A 279 19.55 15.31 17.97
CA CYS A 279 19.41 14.76 19.31
C CYS A 279 17.99 14.19 19.53
N SER A 280 16.96 14.95 19.17
CA SER A 280 15.57 14.54 19.35
C SER A 280 15.20 13.30 18.51
N LEU A 281 15.64 13.24 17.25
CA LEU A 281 15.41 12.08 16.37
C LEU A 281 16.21 10.86 16.82
N THR A 282 17.46 11.04 17.27
CA THR A 282 18.26 9.94 17.83
C THR A 282 17.58 9.35 19.07
N GLU A 283 17.12 10.21 19.99
CA GLU A 283 16.39 9.78 21.17
C GLU A 283 15.06 9.11 20.83
N LEU A 284 14.34 9.59 19.81
CA LEU A 284 13.11 8.97 19.32
C LEU A 284 13.37 7.53 18.89
N ILE A 285 14.34 7.29 18.00
CA ILE A 285 14.70 5.94 17.53
C ILE A 285 15.10 5.05 18.71
N ASP A 286 16.02 5.54 19.55
CA ASP A 286 16.58 4.75 20.64
C ASP A 286 15.54 4.41 21.72
N ARG A 287 14.64 5.35 22.07
CA ARG A 287 13.57 5.11 23.06
C ARG A 287 12.47 4.25 22.51
N LEU A 288 12.01 4.51 21.29
CA LEU A 288 10.95 3.72 20.65
C LEU A 288 11.32 2.24 20.63
N MET A 289 12.50 1.90 20.12
CA MET A 289 12.93 0.51 20.03
C MET A 289 13.14 -0.11 21.41
N ARG A 290 13.74 0.62 22.37
CA ARG A 290 14.04 0.09 23.71
C ARG A 290 12.80 -0.06 24.60
N GLN A 291 11.86 0.87 24.52
CA GLN A 291 10.61 0.79 25.28
C GLN A 291 9.71 -0.30 24.71
N ALA A 292 9.55 -0.38 23.39
CA ALA A 292 8.77 -1.46 22.77
C ALA A 292 9.36 -2.85 23.06
N PHE A 293 10.69 -2.98 22.98
CA PHE A 293 11.41 -4.24 23.18
C PHE A 293 12.69 -4.03 24.02
N PRO A 294 12.61 -4.25 25.34
CA PRO A 294 13.76 -4.31 26.23
C PRO A 294 14.77 -5.39 25.81
N ASN A 295 16.02 -5.26 26.29
CA ASN A 295 17.13 -6.13 25.88
C ASN A 295 16.82 -7.61 26.12
N GLU A 296 16.16 -7.94 27.23
CA GLU A 296 15.78 -9.29 27.61
C GLU A 296 14.83 -9.91 26.57
N ILE A 297 13.87 -9.12 26.09
CA ILE A 297 12.92 -9.54 25.06
C ILE A 297 13.62 -9.74 23.72
N VAL A 298 14.52 -8.80 23.35
CA VAL A 298 15.28 -8.91 22.10
C VAL A 298 16.21 -10.12 22.13
N MET A 299 16.87 -10.40 23.25
CA MET A 299 17.74 -11.58 23.40
C MET A 299 16.93 -12.88 23.28
N GLY A 300 15.80 -12.98 23.98
CA GLY A 300 14.90 -14.13 23.83
C GLY A 300 14.27 -14.26 22.44
N TRP A 301 14.13 -13.15 21.70
CA TRP A 301 13.71 -13.17 20.30
C TRP A 301 14.82 -13.68 19.37
N ILE A 302 16.07 -13.26 19.57
CA ILE A 302 17.21 -13.74 18.78
C ILE A 302 17.40 -15.25 18.94
N GLU A 303 17.32 -15.77 20.17
CA GLU A 303 17.49 -17.20 20.47
C GLU A 303 16.45 -18.08 19.76
N ARG A 304 15.24 -17.57 19.58
CA ARG A 304 14.12 -18.27 18.96
C ARG A 304 14.01 -18.03 17.45
N SER A 305 14.81 -17.12 16.89
CA SER A 305 14.71 -16.72 15.47
C SER A 305 15.51 -17.68 14.56
N PRO A 306 14.84 -18.49 13.74
CA PRO A 306 15.53 -19.41 12.83
C PRO A 306 16.37 -18.65 11.78
N GLY A 307 17.48 -19.26 11.34
CA GLY A 307 18.33 -18.73 10.28
C GLY A 307 19.20 -17.50 10.63
N ARG A 308 19.09 -16.95 11.85
CA ARG A 308 19.88 -15.79 12.29
C ARG A 308 21.07 -16.21 13.14
N LYS A 309 22.26 -15.72 12.81
CA LYS A 309 23.49 -16.04 13.56
C LYS A 309 23.63 -15.10 14.75
N LEU A 310 23.67 -15.66 15.96
CA LEU A 310 23.82 -14.91 17.22
C LEU A 310 24.97 -13.89 17.17
N LYS A 311 26.11 -14.27 16.58
CA LYS A 311 27.32 -13.43 16.44
C LYS A 311 27.11 -12.15 15.60
N ASP A 312 26.13 -12.14 14.70
CA ASP A 312 25.86 -11.00 13.83
C ASP A 312 24.85 -10.03 14.48
N LEU A 313 24.22 -10.47 15.59
CA LEU A 313 23.13 -9.77 16.26
C LEU A 313 23.42 -9.41 17.71
N THR A 314 24.52 -9.90 18.27
CA THR A 314 24.92 -9.64 19.67
C THR A 314 26.35 -9.13 19.74
N TYR A 315 26.68 -8.42 20.81
CA TYR A 315 28.04 -8.00 21.12
C TYR A 315 28.28 -8.10 22.63
N ARG A 316 29.54 -8.21 23.01
CA ARG A 316 29.96 -8.14 24.42
C ARG A 316 30.50 -6.75 24.69
N LYS A 317 30.11 -6.17 25.83
CA LYS A 317 30.54 -4.83 26.21
C LYS A 317 31.95 -4.91 26.82
N ASN A 318 32.93 -4.29 26.16
CA ASN A 318 34.36 -4.44 26.49
C ASN A 318 34.76 -3.92 27.88
N ASP A 319 33.92 -3.13 28.55
CA ASP A 319 34.19 -2.51 29.86
C ASP A 319 33.27 -3.02 30.98
N ASP A 320 32.52 -4.10 30.74
CA ASP A 320 31.61 -4.67 31.73
C ASP A 320 32.26 -5.86 32.46
N PRO A 321 32.45 -5.82 33.79
CA PRO A 321 33.01 -6.94 34.55
C PRO A 321 32.14 -8.21 34.46
N ALA A 322 30.85 -8.10 34.14
CA ALA A 322 29.96 -9.24 33.94
C ALA A 322 30.12 -9.91 32.57
N ASN A 323 30.83 -9.29 31.63
CA ASN A 323 30.96 -9.74 30.24
C ASN A 323 29.60 -10.10 29.60
N GLU A 324 28.57 -9.29 29.89
CA GLU A 324 27.19 -9.56 29.48
C GLU A 324 27.05 -9.50 27.95
N LEU A 325 26.26 -10.44 27.41
CA LEU A 325 25.96 -10.49 25.99
C LEU A 325 24.71 -9.64 25.71
N LEU A 326 24.88 -8.58 24.91
CA LEU A 326 23.83 -7.61 24.65
C LEU A 326 23.42 -7.62 23.17
N PRO A 327 22.16 -7.27 22.84
CA PRO A 327 21.71 -7.18 21.47
C PRO A 327 22.32 -5.95 20.77
N THR A 328 22.72 -6.12 19.51
CA THR A 328 23.12 -5.01 18.64
C THR A 328 21.92 -4.13 18.29
N LYS A 329 22.18 -2.88 17.89
CA LYS A 329 21.13 -1.98 17.37
C LYS A 329 20.37 -2.57 16.19
N ARG A 330 21.06 -3.32 15.32
CA ARG A 330 20.44 -4.06 14.21
C ARG A 330 19.45 -5.10 14.72
N ALA A 331 19.79 -5.83 15.78
CA ALA A 331 18.90 -6.83 16.36
C ALA A 331 17.67 -6.19 17.01
N THR A 332 17.85 -5.08 17.74
CA THR A 332 16.72 -4.31 18.30
C THR A 332 15.82 -3.79 17.18
N ALA A 333 16.39 -3.26 16.10
CA ALA A 333 15.63 -2.78 14.95
C ALA A 333 14.85 -3.90 14.25
N LEU A 334 15.46 -5.07 14.04
CA LEU A 334 14.78 -6.22 13.46
C LEU A 334 13.63 -6.70 14.34
N CYS A 335 13.88 -6.89 15.64
CA CYS A 335 12.84 -7.27 16.60
C CYS A 335 11.68 -6.27 16.58
N PHE A 336 12.00 -4.97 16.49
CA PHE A 336 10.99 -3.93 16.38
C PHE A 336 10.17 -4.04 15.09
N ILE A 337 10.78 -4.17 13.91
CA ILE A 337 10.05 -4.24 12.63
C ILE A 337 9.14 -5.48 12.58
N TYR A 338 9.59 -6.61 13.11
CA TYR A 338 8.79 -7.83 13.21
C TYR A 338 7.75 -7.81 14.34
N GLY A 339 7.72 -6.76 15.17
CA GLY A 339 6.84 -6.71 16.33
C GLY A 339 7.11 -7.83 17.34
N GLY A 340 8.35 -8.34 17.39
CA GLY A 340 8.72 -9.48 18.24
C GLY A 340 8.24 -10.84 17.74
N ARG A 341 7.61 -10.92 16.55
CA ARG A 341 7.23 -12.21 15.94
C ARG A 341 8.44 -13.01 15.51
N ILE A 342 8.36 -14.32 15.69
CA ILE A 342 9.27 -15.27 15.05
C ILE A 342 8.76 -15.53 13.64
N VAL A 343 9.66 -15.43 12.67
CA VAL A 343 9.40 -15.67 11.25
C VAL A 343 10.36 -16.74 10.77
N ASP A 344 9.81 -17.74 10.07
CA ASP A 344 10.57 -18.88 9.55
C ASP A 344 11.52 -18.45 8.43
N GLU A 345 11.09 -17.50 7.59
CA GLU A 345 11.87 -16.96 6.48
C GLU A 345 12.17 -15.47 6.71
N PRO A 346 13.45 -15.12 6.96
CA PRO A 346 13.89 -13.74 7.02
C PRO A 346 13.58 -13.01 5.70
N SER A 347 12.89 -11.87 5.83
CA SER A 347 12.52 -11.04 4.69
C SER A 347 13.67 -10.08 4.37
N PRO A 348 14.19 -10.07 3.12
CA PRO A 348 15.21 -9.12 2.69
C PRO A 348 14.81 -7.66 2.92
N PHE A 349 13.51 -7.35 2.78
CA PHE A 349 12.97 -6.02 3.04
C PHE A 349 13.16 -5.59 4.51
N HIS A 350 12.86 -6.47 5.45
CA HIS A 350 13.02 -6.18 6.88
C HIS A 350 14.49 -5.97 7.26
N ASP A 351 15.40 -6.76 6.66
CA ASP A 351 16.84 -6.58 6.84
C ASP A 351 17.36 -5.27 6.25
N ALA A 352 16.79 -4.81 5.14
CA ALA A 352 17.09 -3.52 4.54
C ALA A 352 16.58 -2.36 5.40
N ALA A 353 15.33 -2.42 5.86
CA ALA A 353 14.74 -1.44 6.78
C ALA A 353 15.52 -1.33 8.10
N ALA A 354 15.93 -2.47 8.69
CA ALA A 354 16.77 -2.49 9.88
C ALA A 354 18.16 -1.87 9.62
N THR A 355 18.72 -2.10 8.44
CA THR A 355 20.00 -1.48 8.03
C THR A 355 19.83 0.04 7.89
N ALA A 356 18.76 0.48 7.21
CA ALA A 356 18.46 1.89 6.99
C ALA A 356 18.33 2.67 8.30
N VAL A 357 17.54 2.17 9.26
CA VAL A 357 17.34 2.88 10.53
C VAL A 357 18.61 2.95 11.39
N VAL A 358 19.47 1.92 11.34
CA VAL A 358 20.77 1.94 12.03
C VAL A 358 21.69 2.97 11.38
N GLU A 359 21.72 3.05 10.05
CA GLU A 359 22.51 4.03 9.31
C GLU A 359 22.01 5.47 9.56
N MET A 360 20.70 5.70 9.49
CA MET A 360 20.10 6.99 9.83
C MET A 360 20.48 7.41 11.25
N ARG A 361 20.38 6.49 12.22
CA ARG A 361 20.77 6.75 13.62
C ARG A 361 22.26 7.08 13.76
N PHE A 362 23.14 6.47 12.97
CA PHE A 362 24.56 6.81 12.94
C PHE A 362 24.80 8.22 12.35
N GLN A 363 24.12 8.57 11.26
CA GLN A 363 24.22 9.91 10.65
C GLN A 363 23.67 11.01 11.56
N LEU A 364 22.55 10.75 12.25
CA LEU A 364 22.00 11.65 13.26
C LEU A 364 22.97 11.87 14.42
N GLU A 365 23.65 10.83 14.89
CA GLU A 365 24.65 10.97 15.97
C GLU A 365 25.82 11.87 15.56
N ARG A 366 26.23 11.82 14.29
CA ARG A 366 27.28 12.70 13.74
C ARG A 366 26.81 14.16 13.71
N LEU A 367 25.57 14.40 13.27
CA LEU A 367 24.98 15.74 13.18
C LEU A 367 24.64 16.34 14.56
N LYS A 368 24.53 15.52 15.61
CA LYS A 368 24.38 16.01 16.99
C LYS A 368 25.55 16.88 17.44
N HIS A 369 26.74 16.66 16.87
CA HIS A 369 27.97 17.39 17.17
C HIS A 369 28.37 18.37 16.06
N ALA A 370 27.44 18.71 15.16
CA ALA A 370 27.66 19.71 14.12
C ALA A 370 27.51 21.12 14.71
N ASP A 371 28.51 21.97 14.47
CA ASP A 371 28.58 23.34 15.00
C ASP A 371 28.19 24.42 13.97
N SER A 372 28.12 24.08 12.67
CA SER A 372 28.00 25.06 11.57
C SER A 372 26.57 25.48 11.24
N GLY A 373 25.58 24.58 11.39
CA GLY A 373 24.19 24.84 11.04
C GLY A 373 24.01 25.22 9.56
N ASP A 374 24.87 24.71 8.68
CA ASP A 374 24.91 25.12 7.28
C ASP A 374 23.66 24.61 6.50
N PRO A 375 23.35 25.17 5.32
CA PRO A 375 22.18 24.75 4.54
C PRO A 375 22.17 23.25 4.19
N ALA A 376 23.35 22.63 4.02
CA ALA A 376 23.47 21.22 3.69
C ALA A 376 23.18 20.32 4.89
N GLU A 377 23.59 20.72 6.10
CA GLU A 377 23.27 20.06 7.36
C GLU A 377 21.78 20.17 7.67
N LYS A 378 21.17 21.32 7.39
CA LYS A 378 19.72 21.52 7.51
C LYS A 378 18.94 20.62 6.55
N GLU A 379 19.37 20.55 5.29
CA GLU A 379 18.76 19.64 4.32
C GLU A 379 18.96 18.17 4.72
N GLY A 380 20.16 17.83 5.20
CA GLY A 380 20.49 16.49 5.69
C GLY A 380 19.58 16.06 6.85
N ILE A 381 19.35 16.93 7.83
CA ILE A 381 18.40 16.66 8.91
C ILE A 381 16.96 16.55 8.43
N ALA A 382 16.52 17.42 7.51
CA ALA A 382 15.17 17.32 6.95
C ALA A 382 14.96 15.96 6.25
N ARG A 383 15.94 15.51 5.46
CA ARG A 383 15.91 14.18 4.83
C ARG A 383 15.90 13.04 5.85
N LEU A 384 16.73 13.12 6.90
CA LEU A 384 16.74 12.13 7.98
C LEU A 384 15.42 12.09 8.75
N ALA A 385 14.77 13.25 8.97
CA ALA A 385 13.46 13.30 9.59
C ALA A 385 12.40 12.55 8.74
N PHE A 386 12.41 12.74 7.42
CA PHE A 386 11.54 11.98 6.51
C PHE A 386 11.85 10.49 6.52
N GLY A 387 13.13 10.11 6.49
CA GLY A 387 13.55 8.71 6.60
C GLY A 387 13.10 8.04 7.91
N VAL A 388 13.14 8.78 9.04
CA VAL A 388 12.63 8.29 10.33
C VAL A 388 11.12 8.13 10.31
N GLU A 389 10.37 9.11 9.79
CA GLU A 389 8.91 9.00 9.63
C GLU A 389 8.52 7.85 8.69
N ALA A 390 9.29 7.65 7.63
CA ALA A 390 9.15 6.54 6.70
C ALA A 390 9.39 5.19 7.38
N PHE A 391 10.45 5.07 8.18
CA PHE A 391 10.72 3.88 9.00
C PHE A 391 9.53 3.56 9.91
N LEU A 392 9.02 4.56 10.65
CA LEU A 392 7.87 4.37 11.54
C LEU A 392 6.63 3.92 10.76
N THR A 393 6.38 4.55 9.60
CA THR A 393 5.24 4.24 8.74
C THR A 393 5.29 2.79 8.27
N LEU A 394 6.44 2.35 7.75
CA LEU A 394 6.59 0.98 7.23
C LEU A 394 6.64 -0.05 8.36
N ALA A 395 7.40 0.19 9.42
CA ALA A 395 7.52 -0.75 10.53
C ALA A 395 6.19 -0.95 11.26
N ILE A 396 5.46 0.13 11.55
CA ILE A 396 4.23 0.04 12.34
C ILE A 396 3.02 -0.30 11.47
N ARG A 397 2.87 0.29 10.27
CA ARG A 397 1.67 0.04 9.47
C ARG A 397 1.75 -1.21 8.62
N ILE A 398 2.95 -1.61 8.19
CA ILE A 398 3.15 -2.82 7.38
C ILE A 398 3.74 -3.94 8.24
N GLY A 399 4.83 -3.67 8.96
CA GLY A 399 5.50 -4.69 9.78
C GLY A 399 4.61 -5.27 10.89
N TRP A 400 3.76 -4.45 11.50
CA TRP A 400 2.85 -4.89 12.56
C TRP A 400 1.43 -5.20 12.09
N PHE A 401 1.18 -5.13 10.78
CA PHE A 401 -0.15 -5.38 10.23
C PHE A 401 -0.71 -6.75 10.63
N ALA A 402 0.17 -7.74 10.74
CA ALA A 402 -0.19 -9.11 11.08
C ALA A 402 -0.05 -9.44 12.58
N LEU A 403 0.14 -8.46 13.46
CA LEU A 403 0.11 -8.70 14.91
C LEU A 403 -1.31 -8.89 15.39
N GLU A 404 -1.49 -9.78 16.36
CA GLU A 404 -2.75 -9.93 17.08
C GLU A 404 -3.00 -8.72 18.00
N ALA A 405 -4.27 -8.47 18.32
CA ALA A 405 -4.67 -7.27 19.06
C ALA A 405 -4.06 -7.20 20.47
N ASP A 406 -3.88 -8.35 21.12
CA ASP A 406 -3.25 -8.49 22.44
C ASP A 406 -1.74 -8.18 22.38
N GLN A 407 -1.03 -8.67 21.36
CA GLN A 407 0.39 -8.38 21.11
C GLN A 407 0.60 -6.88 20.86
N LEU A 408 -0.26 -6.28 20.04
CA LEU A 408 -0.22 -4.84 19.76
C LEU A 408 -0.50 -4.04 21.04
N GLN A 409 -1.46 -4.50 21.87
CA GLN A 409 -1.78 -3.85 23.13
C GLN A 409 -0.61 -3.93 24.12
N GLU A 410 0.11 -5.05 24.18
CA GLU A 410 1.29 -5.18 25.03
C GLU A 410 2.39 -4.19 24.62
N ILE A 411 2.68 -4.08 23.32
CA ILE A 411 3.64 -3.11 22.79
C ILE A 411 3.21 -1.67 23.14
N ARG A 412 1.91 -1.35 23.01
CA ARG A 412 1.34 -0.05 23.40
C ARG A 412 1.55 0.24 24.88
N THR A 413 1.28 -0.72 25.76
CA THR A 413 1.49 -0.56 27.20
C THR A 413 2.94 -0.27 27.53
N ARG A 414 3.90 -0.96 26.87
CA ARG A 414 5.33 -0.70 27.09
C ARG A 414 5.79 0.67 26.56
N LEU A 415 5.20 1.16 25.47
CA LEU A 415 5.52 2.48 24.90
C LEU A 415 4.89 3.65 25.68
N ALA A 416 3.79 3.39 26.40
CA ALA A 416 3.15 4.34 27.30
C ALA A 416 3.88 4.49 28.65
N ALA A 417 4.68 3.49 29.04
CA ALA A 417 5.51 3.48 30.25
C ALA A 417 6.81 4.31 30.06
#